data_AF-A8ABY8-F1
#
_entry.id   AF-A8ABY8-F1
#
_cell.length_a   1.000
_cell.length_b   1.000
_cell.length_c   1.000
_cell.angle_alpha   90.00
_cell.angle_beta   90.00
_cell.angle_gamma   90.00
#
_symmetry.space_group_name_H-M   'P 1'
#
loop_
_entity.id
_entity.type
_entity.pdbx_description
1 polymer ?
#
loop_
_entity_poly.entity_id
_entity_poly.type
_entity_poly.pdbx_seq_one_letter_code
_entity_poly.pdbx_strand_id
1 'polypeptide(L)'
;MFDPYRLPAFPDRPATASGRSILGARNLQGGDKKGVRAPMMSGDGSSGEERIPLRGPFVESWVRGERAVELVKAFYLGCLCEGCSLCPPRVTVKGWKGVKRKAIIFALPGEREEFRAAARHRYVDGISFGKRTLRYFDDSQAKLMFQYGKVGEVRVREVINHPKSLNDLKFVINLALNKEVPMTFTCAPESPLEVCHPFQVLSLIEALGYQEEDVKALWGLGSNFLISLVEAKLGMRTVLRGEG
;
A
#
# COMPACT_ATOMS: atom_id res chain seq x y z
N MET A 1 31.62 3.40 10.12
CA MET A 1 30.94 2.33 9.35
C MET A 1 29.44 2.58 9.49
N PHE A 2 28.76 2.96 8.40
CA PHE A 2 27.33 3.32 8.41
C PHE A 2 26.50 2.03 8.29
N ASP A 3 25.58 1.79 9.23
CA ASP A 3 24.62 0.69 9.14
C ASP A 3 23.33 1.21 8.48
N PRO A 4 23.08 0.90 7.20
CA PRO A 4 21.91 1.39 6.49
C PRO A 4 20.59 0.73 6.96
N TYR A 5 20.65 -0.20 7.92
CA TYR A 5 19.47 -0.89 8.48
C TYR A 5 19.07 -0.37 9.86
N ARG A 6 19.78 0.63 10.39
CA ARG A 6 19.31 1.36 11.56
C ARG A 6 18.17 2.27 11.11
N LEU A 7 16.93 1.84 11.38
CA LEU A 7 15.75 2.66 11.21
C LEU A 7 16.00 4.05 11.82
N PRO A 8 15.50 5.15 11.21
CA PRO A 8 15.52 6.44 11.88
C PRO A 8 14.87 6.27 13.25
N ALA A 9 15.53 6.79 14.30
CA ALA A 9 14.92 6.83 15.61
C ALA A 9 13.59 7.58 15.48
N PHE A 10 12.49 6.89 15.72
CA PHE A 10 11.20 7.54 15.83
C PHE A 10 11.29 8.55 16.98
N PRO A 11 10.79 9.78 16.83
CA PRO A 11 10.73 10.71 17.95
C PRO A 11 9.95 10.04 19.08
N ASP A 12 10.51 10.05 20.28
CA ASP A 12 9.84 9.56 21.48
C ASP A 12 8.46 10.22 21.57
N ARG A 13 7.40 9.41 21.59
CA ARG A 13 6.05 9.92 21.86
C ARG A 13 6.10 10.65 23.20
N PRO A 14 5.55 11.87 23.32
CA PRO A 14 5.31 12.43 24.64
C PRO A 14 4.39 11.46 25.40
N ALA A 15 4.82 11.07 26.60
CA ALA A 15 4.05 10.20 27.47
C ALA A 15 2.69 10.85 27.75
N THR A 16 1.63 10.34 27.13
CA THR A 16 0.26 10.70 27.48
C THR A 16 -0.47 9.50 28.08
N ALA A 17 -1.08 9.83 29.21
CA ALA A 17 -1.67 8.96 30.20
C ALA A 17 -2.74 8.00 29.67
N SER A 18 -2.72 6.81 30.26
CA SER A 18 -3.86 5.98 30.66
C SER A 18 -5.18 6.12 29.88
N GLY A 19 -5.51 5.04 29.17
CA GLY A 19 -6.84 4.45 29.03
C GLY A 19 -8.06 5.39 29.03
N ARG A 20 -8.62 5.63 27.84
CA ARG A 20 -10.07 5.81 27.67
C ARG A 20 -10.51 5.31 26.29
N SER A 21 -11.40 4.32 26.34
CA SER A 21 -12.22 3.81 25.25
C SER A 21 -12.85 4.96 24.45
N ILE A 22 -12.65 4.96 23.12
CA ILE A 22 -13.35 5.84 22.16
C ILE A 22 -14.65 5.16 21.70
N LEU A 23 -15.41 4.60 22.65
CA LEU A 23 -16.79 4.17 22.44
C LEU A 23 -17.63 4.80 23.54
N GLY A 24 -17.84 6.11 23.38
CA GLY A 24 -18.80 6.90 24.17
C GLY A 24 -20.14 6.92 23.46
N ALA A 25 -21.13 6.31 24.11
CA ALA A 25 -22.52 6.22 23.72
C ALA A 25 -23.14 7.54 23.23
N ARG A 26 -23.97 7.47 22.18
CA ARG A 26 -25.03 8.45 21.96
C ARG A 26 -26.37 7.76 21.69
N ASN A 27 -27.33 8.19 22.49
CA ASN A 27 -28.70 7.74 22.61
C ASN A 27 -29.50 7.86 21.31
N LEU A 28 -30.28 6.83 21.03
CA LEU A 28 -31.45 6.90 20.16
C LEU A 28 -32.64 7.38 21.00
N GLN A 29 -33.15 8.58 20.72
CA GLN A 29 -34.53 8.98 21.03
C GLN A 29 -35.06 9.81 19.86
N GLY A 30 -36.31 9.53 19.49
CA GLY A 30 -36.93 9.90 18.22
C GLY A 30 -37.48 11.32 18.14
N GLY A 31 -38.24 11.57 17.07
CA GLY A 31 -39.06 12.77 16.94
C GLY A 31 -39.05 13.40 15.55
N ASP A 32 -39.93 12.89 14.71
CA ASP A 32 -40.84 13.60 13.81
C ASP A 32 -40.41 14.57 12.69
N LYS A 33 -41.23 14.46 11.64
CA LYS A 33 -41.23 15.14 10.34
C LYS A 33 -41.42 16.66 10.43
N LYS A 34 -40.73 17.42 9.57
CA LYS A 34 -41.31 18.49 8.73
C LYS A 34 -40.27 19.07 7.76
N GLY A 35 -40.71 19.29 6.53
CA GLY A 35 -39.88 19.75 5.42
C GLY A 35 -39.38 21.18 5.55
N VAL A 36 -38.26 21.47 4.89
CA VAL A 36 -37.79 22.82 4.60
C VAL A 36 -37.20 22.84 3.19
N ARG A 37 -37.56 23.90 2.48
CA ARG A 37 -37.31 24.22 1.07
C ARG A 37 -35.83 24.17 0.67
N ALA A 38 -35.59 23.81 -0.58
CA ALA A 38 -34.32 24.05 -1.27
C ALA A 38 -34.05 25.56 -1.41
N PRO A 39 -32.84 26.06 -1.08
CA PRO A 39 -32.45 27.40 -1.46
C PRO A 39 -31.87 27.39 -2.88
N MET A 40 -32.50 28.19 -3.76
CA MET A 40 -31.83 28.74 -4.93
C MET A 40 -30.74 29.70 -4.44
N MET A 41 -29.50 29.48 -4.86
CA MET A 41 -28.42 30.46 -4.77
C MET A 41 -27.76 30.53 -6.15
N SER A 42 -28.09 31.61 -6.86
CA SER A 42 -27.27 32.20 -7.91
C SER A 42 -25.92 32.61 -7.31
N GLY A 43 -24.83 32.16 -7.93
CA GLY A 43 -23.48 32.57 -7.58
C GLY A 43 -22.59 32.50 -8.82
N ASP A 44 -22.33 33.67 -9.41
CA ASP A 44 -21.13 33.88 -10.20
C ASP A 44 -19.92 33.56 -9.32
N GLY A 45 -19.13 32.58 -9.73
CA GLY A 45 -17.95 32.12 -9.01
C GLY A 45 -16.98 31.53 -10.01
N SER A 46 -15.94 32.30 -10.29
CA SER A 46 -14.73 31.94 -11.03
C SER A 46 -14.46 30.43 -11.07
N SER A 47 -14.49 29.85 -12.26
CA SER A 47 -13.94 28.53 -12.55
C SER A 47 -12.41 28.60 -12.44
N GLY A 48 -11.91 28.72 -11.22
CA GLY A 48 -10.60 28.20 -10.88
C GLY A 48 -10.73 26.69 -10.98
N GLU A 49 -10.46 26.14 -12.17
CA GLU A 49 -10.13 24.73 -12.31
C GLU A 49 -8.89 24.49 -11.45
N GLU A 50 -9.12 24.19 -10.18
CA GLU A 50 -8.14 23.54 -9.34
C GLU A 50 -7.88 22.20 -10.02
N ARG A 51 -6.84 22.16 -10.86
CA ARG A 51 -6.36 20.94 -11.49
C ARG A 51 -6.05 19.99 -10.35
N ILE A 52 -6.97 19.07 -10.08
CA ILE A 52 -6.74 17.95 -9.17
C ILE A 52 -5.43 17.34 -9.67
N PRO A 53 -4.36 17.29 -8.87
CA PRO A 53 -3.16 16.60 -9.28
C PRO A 53 -3.57 15.16 -9.59
N LEU A 54 -3.52 14.79 -10.87
CA LEU A 54 -3.94 13.47 -11.36
C LEU A 54 -3.09 12.35 -10.77
N ARG A 55 -1.98 12.70 -10.11
CA ARG A 55 -1.06 11.78 -9.45
C ARG A 55 -1.36 11.66 -7.97
N GLY A 56 -1.72 10.46 -7.53
CA GLY A 56 -1.73 10.12 -6.11
C GLY A 56 -0.30 9.93 -5.56
N PRO A 57 -0.05 10.17 -4.26
CA PRO A 57 1.26 9.99 -3.61
C PRO A 57 1.63 8.49 -3.42
N PHE A 58 1.09 7.62 -4.26
CA PHE A 58 1.17 6.17 -4.12
C PHE A 58 2.13 5.56 -5.14
N VAL A 59 2.69 4.41 -4.78
CA VAL A 59 3.53 3.60 -5.68
C VAL A 59 2.78 2.36 -6.12
N GLU A 60 2.73 2.14 -7.44
CA GLU A 60 2.25 0.89 -8.03
C GLU A 60 3.40 -0.11 -8.10
N SER A 61 3.33 -1.20 -7.32
CA SER A 61 4.49 -2.05 -6.99
C SER A 61 4.67 -3.29 -7.88
N TRP A 62 3.78 -3.49 -8.85
CA TRP A 62 3.81 -4.65 -9.76
C TRP A 62 3.35 -4.30 -11.18
N VAL A 63 4.18 -3.62 -11.98
CA VAL A 63 3.83 -3.27 -13.37
C VAL A 63 4.59 -4.13 -14.37
N ARG A 64 3.89 -4.67 -15.37
CA ARG A 64 4.48 -5.40 -16.49
C ARG A 64 4.19 -4.69 -17.82
N GLY A 65 5.22 -4.53 -18.65
CA GLY A 65 5.11 -3.98 -20.00
C GLY A 65 5.21 -2.45 -20.07
N GLU A 66 5.85 -1.95 -21.13
CA GLU A 66 6.20 -0.52 -21.29
C GLU A 66 4.97 0.39 -21.32
N ARG A 67 3.92 0.02 -22.07
CA ARG A 67 2.69 0.81 -22.15
C ARG A 67 1.95 0.91 -20.82
N ALA A 68 1.98 -0.13 -20.00
CA ALA A 68 1.38 -0.07 -18.67
C ALA A 68 2.19 0.85 -17.75
N VAL A 69 3.52 0.82 -17.85
CA VAL A 69 4.41 1.75 -17.13
C VAL A 69 4.13 3.20 -17.50
N GLU A 70 3.95 3.51 -18.78
CA GLU A 70 3.60 4.86 -19.24
C GLU A 70 2.29 5.35 -18.63
N LEU A 71 1.26 4.51 -18.66
CA LEU A 71 -0.05 4.86 -18.11
C LEU A 71 -0.02 5.00 -16.59
N VAL A 72 0.69 4.13 -15.88
CA VAL A 72 0.84 4.21 -14.41
C VAL A 72 1.53 5.53 -14.00
N LYS A 73 2.54 6.00 -14.75
CA LYS A 73 3.20 7.29 -14.48
C LYS A 73 2.28 8.51 -14.59
N ALA A 74 1.13 8.37 -15.25
CA ALA A 74 0.12 9.43 -15.30
C ALA A 74 -0.67 9.54 -13.98
N PHE A 75 -0.82 8.44 -13.23
CA PHE A 75 -1.70 8.37 -12.06
C PHE A 75 -1.00 8.17 -10.72
N TYR A 76 0.24 7.66 -10.73
CA TYR A 76 1.01 7.31 -9.54
C TYR A 76 2.27 8.17 -9.42
N LEU A 77 2.73 8.36 -8.19
CA LEU A 77 4.00 9.02 -7.90
C LEU A 77 5.19 8.20 -8.41
N GLY A 78 5.06 6.87 -8.42
CA GLY A 78 6.09 5.97 -8.91
C GLY A 78 5.57 4.58 -9.22
N CYS A 79 6.39 3.78 -9.89
CA CYS A 79 6.08 2.39 -10.15
C CYS A 79 7.30 1.49 -10.03
N LEU A 80 7.09 0.27 -9.53
CA LEU A 80 8.06 -0.81 -9.61
C LEU A 80 7.64 -1.73 -10.75
N CYS A 81 8.57 -1.98 -11.67
CA CYS A 81 8.32 -2.78 -12.86
C CYS A 81 9.06 -4.12 -12.78
N GLU A 82 8.41 -5.17 -13.25
CA GLU A 82 8.96 -6.51 -13.23
C GLU A 82 9.64 -6.82 -14.59
N GLY A 83 10.97 -6.95 -14.59
CA GLY A 83 11.72 -7.40 -15.76
C GLY A 83 11.69 -6.46 -16.97
N CYS A 84 11.41 -5.16 -16.79
CA CYS A 84 11.63 -4.18 -17.85
C CYS A 84 13.11 -4.19 -18.27
N SER A 85 13.40 -4.13 -19.56
CA SER A 85 14.76 -4.03 -20.13
C SER A 85 15.58 -2.83 -19.59
N LEU A 86 14.93 -1.85 -18.96
CA LEU A 86 15.53 -0.71 -18.26
C LEU A 86 15.84 -0.97 -16.75
N CYS A 87 15.46 -2.13 -16.19
CA CYS A 87 15.70 -2.52 -14.80
C CYS A 87 15.93 -4.05 -14.68
N PRO A 88 17.09 -4.52 -14.18
CA PRO A 88 17.52 -5.91 -14.34
C PRO A 88 16.60 -6.96 -13.67
N PRO A 89 16.64 -8.22 -14.14
CA PRO A 89 15.47 -9.12 -14.20
C PRO A 89 15.10 -9.89 -12.93
N ARG A 90 13.85 -10.39 -12.97
CA ARG A 90 13.15 -11.36 -12.10
C ARG A 90 14.04 -12.45 -11.49
N VAL A 91 13.74 -12.82 -10.24
CA VAL A 91 14.28 -14.04 -9.63
C VAL A 91 13.18 -14.90 -9.01
N THR A 92 12.94 -16.06 -9.62
CA THR A 92 12.21 -17.19 -9.06
C THR A 92 13.10 -17.98 -8.09
N VAL A 93 12.54 -18.44 -6.97
CA VAL A 93 13.29 -19.12 -5.91
C VAL A 93 13.49 -20.59 -6.22
N LYS A 94 14.66 -20.94 -6.75
CA LYS A 94 15.46 -22.13 -6.39
C LYS A 94 16.89 -21.94 -6.90
N GLY A 95 17.85 -21.77 -5.98
CA GLY A 95 19.28 -21.62 -6.28
C GLY A 95 19.77 -20.17 -6.46
N TRP A 96 19.83 -19.39 -5.38
CA TRP A 96 20.28 -17.99 -5.43
C TRP A 96 21.79 -17.85 -5.20
N LYS A 97 22.59 -17.99 -6.27
CA LYS A 97 23.94 -17.39 -6.37
C LYS A 97 23.88 -16.27 -7.41
N GLY A 98 23.99 -15.00 -6.99
CA GLY A 98 24.27 -13.90 -7.93
C GLY A 98 23.32 -12.70 -7.97
N VAL A 99 22.33 -12.58 -7.08
CA VAL A 99 21.46 -11.39 -7.07
C VAL A 99 22.25 -10.16 -6.62
N LYS A 100 22.53 -9.25 -7.56
CA LYS A 100 23.13 -7.95 -7.27
C LYS A 100 22.16 -7.16 -6.38
N ARG A 101 22.66 -6.51 -5.34
CA ARG A 101 21.90 -5.70 -4.33
C ARG A 101 21.05 -4.54 -4.90
N LYS A 102 20.95 -4.40 -6.22
CA LYS A 102 20.29 -3.29 -6.92
C LYS A 102 18.88 -3.66 -7.40
N ALA A 103 18.08 -4.29 -6.56
CA ALA A 103 16.68 -4.58 -6.85
C ALA A 103 15.84 -4.59 -5.57
N ILE A 104 14.58 -4.20 -5.69
CA ILE A 104 13.55 -4.46 -4.69
C ILE A 104 12.99 -5.86 -4.93
N ILE A 105 12.92 -6.67 -3.89
CA ILE A 105 12.56 -8.09 -3.99
C ILE A 105 11.30 -8.34 -3.17
N PHE A 106 10.23 -8.74 -3.86
CA PHE A 106 9.01 -9.24 -3.24
C PHE A 106 8.98 -10.76 -3.27
N ALA A 107 8.65 -11.37 -2.13
CA ALA A 107 8.41 -12.80 -2.05
C ALA A 107 6.91 -13.10 -2.23
N LEU A 108 6.59 -14.17 -2.97
CA LEU A 108 5.24 -14.70 -3.15
C LEU A 108 5.15 -16.08 -2.47
N PRO A 109 4.99 -16.13 -1.13
CA PRO A 109 4.97 -17.40 -0.41
C PRO A 109 3.70 -18.20 -0.76
N GLY A 110 3.85 -19.46 -1.13
CA GLY A 110 2.73 -20.39 -1.35
C GLY A 110 2.13 -20.94 -0.05
N GLU A 111 2.94 -20.97 1.02
CA GLU A 111 2.61 -21.55 2.32
C GLU A 111 3.12 -20.69 3.49
N ARG A 112 2.67 -20.99 4.71
CA ARG A 112 2.97 -20.20 5.91
C ARG A 112 4.45 -20.28 6.30
N GLU A 113 5.09 -21.42 6.07
CA GLU A 113 6.51 -21.66 6.35
C GLU A 113 7.38 -20.83 5.41
N GLU A 114 7.03 -20.78 4.13
CA GLU A 114 7.68 -19.92 3.14
C GLU A 114 7.53 -18.45 3.47
N PHE A 115 6.36 -18.04 3.97
CA PHE A 115 6.14 -16.68 4.45
C PHE A 115 7.13 -16.33 5.57
N ARG A 116 7.24 -17.19 6.60
CA ARG A 116 8.14 -16.95 7.75
C ARG A 116 9.60 -16.91 7.33
N ALA A 117 9.98 -17.78 6.39
CA ALA A 117 11.32 -17.79 5.82
C ALA A 117 11.61 -16.48 5.08
N ALA A 118 10.68 -16.03 4.21
CA ALA A 118 10.79 -14.79 3.47
C ALA A 118 10.85 -13.56 4.37
N ALA A 119 9.99 -13.49 5.41
CA ALA A 119 9.94 -12.38 6.35
C ALA A 119 11.27 -12.18 7.09
N ARG A 120 11.98 -13.26 7.42
CA ARG A 120 13.29 -13.20 8.08
C ARG A 120 14.45 -13.00 7.12
N HIS A 121 14.22 -13.16 5.82
CA HIS A 121 15.30 -13.17 4.85
C HIS A 121 15.78 -11.75 4.55
N ARG A 122 17.09 -11.52 4.70
CA ARG A 122 17.70 -10.19 4.52
C ARG A 122 17.61 -9.61 3.11
N TYR A 123 17.42 -10.46 2.10
CA TYR A 123 17.33 -10.02 0.71
C TYR A 123 15.90 -9.78 0.24
N VAL A 124 14.90 -10.20 1.01
CA VAL A 124 13.49 -9.94 0.70
C VAL A 124 13.13 -8.58 1.31
N ASP A 125 12.51 -7.71 0.54
CA ASP A 125 12.10 -6.38 0.98
C ASP A 125 10.62 -6.31 1.31
N GLY A 126 9.82 -7.10 0.58
CA GLY A 126 8.39 -7.17 0.82
C GLY A 126 7.82 -8.55 0.57
N ILE A 127 6.56 -8.71 0.99
CA ILE A 127 5.80 -9.93 0.81
C ILE A 127 4.52 -9.59 0.06
N SER A 128 4.27 -10.28 -1.05
CA SER A 128 3.11 -10.07 -1.89
C SER A 128 1.98 -11.04 -1.51
N PHE A 129 0.81 -10.46 -1.27
CA PHE A 129 -0.41 -11.11 -0.87
C PHE A 129 -1.39 -11.16 -2.04
N GLY A 130 -1.74 -12.37 -2.44
CA GLY A 130 -2.85 -12.63 -3.35
C GLY A 130 -4.00 -13.32 -2.62
N LYS A 131 -5.00 -13.75 -3.37
CA LYS A 131 -6.25 -14.33 -2.82
C LYS A 131 -6.05 -15.51 -1.86
N ARG A 132 -5.00 -16.32 -2.06
CA ARG A 132 -4.69 -17.51 -1.25
C ARG A 132 -3.75 -17.24 -0.09
N THR A 133 -2.98 -16.15 -0.15
CA THR A 133 -1.87 -15.92 0.77
C THR A 133 -2.21 -14.89 1.85
N LEU A 134 -3.26 -14.08 1.65
CA LEU A 134 -3.82 -13.21 2.70
C LEU A 134 -4.11 -13.95 4.00
N ARG A 135 -4.68 -15.16 3.93
CA ARG A 135 -5.00 -16.01 5.10
C ARG A 135 -3.79 -16.39 5.95
N TYR A 136 -2.57 -16.22 5.45
CA TYR A 136 -1.36 -16.52 6.19
C TYR A 136 -0.89 -15.34 7.05
N PHE A 137 -1.39 -14.13 6.81
CA PHE A 137 -1.03 -12.94 7.56
C PHE A 137 -1.79 -12.89 8.88
N ASP A 138 -1.11 -13.24 9.97
CA ASP A 138 -1.61 -13.24 11.35
C ASP A 138 -0.75 -12.33 12.26
N ASP A 139 -1.09 -12.21 13.54
CA ASP A 139 -0.36 -11.36 14.50
C ASP A 139 1.15 -11.72 14.57
N SER A 140 1.49 -13.01 14.46
CA SER A 140 2.89 -13.46 14.43
C SER A 140 3.59 -12.99 13.15
N GLN A 141 2.92 -13.04 12.00
CA GLN A 141 3.45 -12.62 10.71
C GLN A 141 3.59 -11.10 10.64
N ALA A 142 2.62 -10.35 11.15
CA ALA A 142 2.67 -8.90 11.26
C ALA A 142 3.88 -8.45 12.10
N LYS A 143 4.08 -9.08 13.28
CA LYS A 143 5.25 -8.83 14.13
C LYS A 143 6.57 -9.11 13.42
N LEU A 144 6.66 -10.22 12.69
CA LEU A 144 7.86 -10.56 11.92
C LEU A 144 8.13 -9.52 10.84
N MET A 145 7.11 -9.14 10.06
CA MET A 145 7.28 -8.13 9.00
C MET A 145 7.74 -6.79 9.57
N PHE A 146 7.14 -6.33 10.66
CA PHE A 146 7.56 -5.11 11.34
C PHE A 146 9.01 -5.21 11.85
N GLN A 147 9.34 -6.28 12.58
CA GLN A 147 10.67 -6.50 13.14
C GLN A 147 11.78 -6.51 12.08
N TYR A 148 11.53 -7.13 10.93
CA TYR A 148 12.53 -7.29 9.86
C TYR A 148 12.40 -6.25 8.74
N GLY A 149 11.60 -5.19 8.96
CA GLY A 149 11.43 -4.08 8.02
C GLY A 149 10.93 -4.56 6.66
N LYS A 150 9.82 -5.31 6.63
CA LYS A 150 9.19 -5.79 5.40
C LYS A 150 7.94 -4.98 5.10
N VAL A 151 7.76 -4.63 3.83
CA VAL A 151 6.49 -4.08 3.33
C VAL A 151 5.58 -5.21 2.84
N GLY A 152 4.29 -5.11 3.12
CA GLY A 152 3.30 -5.97 2.50
C GLY A 152 2.75 -5.36 1.22
N GLU A 153 2.49 -6.16 0.22
CA GLU A 153 1.82 -5.72 -1.01
C GLU A 153 0.56 -6.55 -1.19
N VAL A 154 -0.61 -5.94 -1.36
CA VAL A 154 -1.86 -6.63 -1.65
C VAL A 154 -2.20 -6.49 -3.13
N ARG A 155 -2.27 -7.62 -3.83
CA ARG A 155 -2.73 -7.71 -5.23
C ARG A 155 -4.25 -7.64 -5.29
N VAL A 156 -4.77 -6.41 -5.26
CA VAL A 156 -6.20 -6.08 -5.13
C VAL A 156 -7.03 -6.83 -6.16
N ARG A 157 -6.59 -6.86 -7.43
CA ARG A 157 -7.29 -7.58 -8.51
C ARG A 157 -7.52 -9.06 -8.21
N GLU A 158 -6.56 -9.74 -7.61
CA GLU A 158 -6.71 -11.16 -7.25
C GLU A 158 -7.71 -11.34 -6.11
N VAL A 159 -7.76 -10.38 -5.19
CA VAL A 159 -8.52 -10.44 -3.95
C VAL A 159 -9.99 -10.08 -4.16
N ILE A 160 -10.27 -9.02 -4.92
CA ILE A 160 -11.63 -8.50 -5.12
C ILE A 160 -12.54 -9.47 -5.87
N ASN A 161 -11.97 -10.32 -6.73
CA ASN A 161 -12.70 -11.30 -7.51
C ASN A 161 -13.09 -12.56 -6.70
N HIS A 162 -12.79 -12.60 -5.39
CA HIS A 162 -13.01 -13.79 -4.57
C HIS A 162 -13.64 -13.44 -3.20
N PRO A 163 -14.93 -13.74 -2.95
CA PRO A 163 -15.66 -13.29 -1.75
C PRO A 163 -14.99 -13.67 -0.42
N LYS A 164 -14.44 -14.89 -0.32
CA LYS A 164 -13.74 -15.33 0.91
C LYS A 164 -12.51 -14.46 1.20
N SER A 165 -11.83 -13.99 0.16
CA SER A 165 -10.61 -13.20 0.27
C SER A 165 -10.90 -11.75 0.68
N LEU A 166 -12.13 -11.27 0.54
CA LEU A 166 -12.54 -9.95 1.04
C LEU A 166 -12.54 -9.91 2.58
N ASN A 167 -13.01 -10.97 3.24
CA ASN A 167 -12.96 -11.05 4.70
C ASN A 167 -11.52 -11.13 5.21
N ASP A 168 -10.68 -11.93 4.54
CA ASP A 168 -9.25 -11.97 4.83
C ASP A 168 -8.62 -10.59 4.64
N LEU A 169 -8.97 -9.86 3.57
CA LEU A 169 -8.48 -8.51 3.32
C LEU A 169 -8.86 -7.54 4.45
N LYS A 170 -10.11 -7.54 4.91
CA LYS A 170 -10.52 -6.73 6.08
C LYS A 170 -9.66 -7.06 7.30
N PHE A 171 -9.49 -8.34 7.58
CA PHE A 171 -8.63 -8.77 8.69
C PHE A 171 -7.19 -8.26 8.54
N VAL A 172 -6.60 -8.40 7.34
CA VAL A 172 -5.24 -7.94 7.05
C VAL A 172 -5.10 -6.44 7.20
N ILE A 173 -6.04 -5.63 6.66
CA ILE A 173 -6.00 -4.16 6.78
C ILE A 173 -6.08 -3.73 8.24
N ASN A 174 -7.04 -4.28 9.00
CA ASN A 174 -7.16 -4.00 10.43
C ASN A 174 -5.87 -4.34 11.19
N LEU A 175 -5.30 -5.51 10.92
CA LEU A 175 -4.11 -5.95 11.60
C LEU A 175 -2.90 -5.09 11.22
N ALA A 176 -2.76 -4.72 9.95
CA ALA A 176 -1.68 -3.87 9.47
C ALA A 176 -1.75 -2.46 10.08
N LEU A 177 -2.93 -1.86 10.14
CA LEU A 177 -3.16 -0.58 10.83
C LEU A 177 -2.77 -0.68 12.31
N ASN A 178 -3.28 -1.68 13.02
CA ASN A 178 -3.03 -1.86 14.46
C ASN A 178 -1.57 -2.14 14.80
N LYS A 179 -0.81 -2.71 13.86
CA LYS A 179 0.60 -3.10 14.05
C LYS A 179 1.57 -2.17 13.32
N GLU A 180 1.06 -1.12 12.69
CA GLU A 180 1.84 -0.18 11.88
C GLU A 180 2.73 -0.90 10.84
N VAL A 181 2.24 -2.02 10.28
CA VAL A 181 2.95 -2.75 9.22
C VAL A 181 2.75 -1.99 7.91
N PRO A 182 3.83 -1.55 7.23
CA PRO A 182 3.69 -0.86 5.95
C PRO A 182 3.03 -1.78 4.92
N MET A 183 1.93 -1.33 4.32
CA MET A 183 1.24 -2.06 3.26
C MET A 183 1.07 -1.20 2.02
N THR A 184 1.19 -1.80 0.83
CA THR A 184 0.84 -1.20 -0.45
C THR A 184 -0.27 -1.99 -1.11
N PHE A 185 -1.01 -1.33 -1.99
CA PHE A 185 -2.00 -1.96 -2.83
C PHE A 185 -1.53 -1.89 -4.28
N THR A 186 -1.68 -2.98 -5.00
CA THR A 186 -1.31 -3.08 -6.42
C THR A 186 -2.45 -3.72 -7.20
N CYS A 187 -2.68 -3.24 -8.42
CA CYS A 187 -3.56 -3.93 -9.36
C CYS A 187 -2.84 -5.05 -10.12
N ALA A 188 -1.50 -5.10 -9.99
CA ALA A 188 -0.61 -6.00 -10.70
C ALA A 188 -0.93 -6.08 -12.21
N PRO A 189 -1.03 -4.94 -12.93
CA PRO A 189 -1.46 -4.94 -14.32
C PRO A 189 -0.49 -5.72 -15.22
N GLU A 190 -1.04 -6.62 -16.03
CA GLU A 190 -0.34 -7.32 -17.10
C GLU A 190 -0.56 -6.66 -18.46
N SER A 191 -1.54 -5.76 -18.56
CA SER A 191 -1.79 -4.94 -19.74
C SER A 191 -2.21 -3.51 -19.36
N PRO A 192 -2.11 -2.53 -20.27
CA PRO A 192 -2.52 -1.15 -20.01
C PRO A 192 -3.99 -1.01 -19.60
N LEU A 193 -4.87 -1.90 -20.09
CA LEU A 193 -6.30 -1.89 -19.76
C LEU A 193 -6.59 -2.28 -18.30
N GLU A 194 -5.60 -2.89 -17.62
CA GLU A 194 -5.72 -3.33 -16.24
C GLU A 194 -5.16 -2.31 -15.23
N VAL A 195 -4.59 -1.19 -15.72
CA VAL A 195 -4.11 -0.12 -14.86
C VAL A 195 -5.32 0.57 -14.23
N CYS A 196 -5.36 0.59 -12.90
CA CYS A 196 -6.38 1.32 -12.16
C CYS A 196 -5.82 2.62 -11.60
N HIS A 197 -6.65 3.66 -11.59
CA HIS A 197 -6.37 4.90 -10.87
C HIS A 197 -6.32 4.62 -9.35
N PRO A 198 -5.43 5.26 -8.56
CA PRO A 198 -5.37 5.05 -7.12
C PRO A 198 -6.72 5.23 -6.41
N PHE A 199 -7.51 6.23 -6.80
CA PHE A 199 -8.87 6.44 -6.28
C PHE A 199 -9.80 5.23 -6.49
N GLN A 200 -9.67 4.47 -7.59
CA GLN A 200 -10.47 3.26 -7.77
C GLN A 200 -10.10 2.19 -6.74
N VAL A 201 -8.81 2.05 -6.42
CA VAL A 201 -8.34 1.14 -5.37
C VAL A 201 -8.83 1.59 -3.99
N LEU A 202 -8.78 2.89 -3.71
CA LEU A 202 -9.31 3.45 -2.46
C LEU A 202 -10.81 3.21 -2.32
N SER A 203 -11.61 3.52 -3.33
CA SER A 203 -13.07 3.28 -3.31
C SER A 203 -13.42 1.81 -3.13
N LEU A 204 -12.63 0.88 -3.69
CA LEU A 204 -12.81 -0.55 -3.48
C LEU A 204 -12.61 -0.94 -2.01
N ILE A 205 -11.63 -0.35 -1.33
CA ILE A 205 -11.34 -0.63 0.08
C ILE A 205 -12.35 0.09 0.98
N GLU A 206 -12.78 1.29 0.62
CA GLU A 206 -13.85 2.03 1.32
C GLU A 206 -15.16 1.22 1.33
N ALA A 207 -15.51 0.58 0.21
CA ALA A 207 -16.65 -0.33 0.11
C ALA A 207 -16.59 -1.53 1.08
N LEU A 208 -15.42 -1.82 1.66
CA LEU A 208 -15.25 -2.83 2.71
C LEU A 208 -15.56 -2.31 4.12
N GLY A 209 -15.84 -1.02 4.27
CA GLY A 209 -16.19 -0.34 5.51
C GLY A 209 -15.06 0.44 6.17
N TYR A 210 -13.98 0.74 5.43
CA TYR A 210 -12.86 1.53 5.92
C TYR A 210 -13.02 3.00 5.56
N GLN A 211 -12.55 3.89 6.43
CA GLN A 211 -12.45 5.31 6.09
C GLN A 211 -11.31 5.51 5.10
N GLU A 212 -11.51 6.38 4.11
CA GLU A 212 -10.54 6.63 3.05
C GLU A 212 -9.19 7.09 3.64
N GLU A 213 -9.21 7.91 4.69
CA GLU A 213 -8.04 8.44 5.38
C GLU A 213 -7.15 7.34 5.97
N ASP A 214 -7.74 6.33 6.59
CA ASP A 214 -6.99 5.21 7.19
C ASP A 214 -6.28 4.41 6.11
N VAL A 215 -6.96 4.16 5.00
CA VAL A 215 -6.42 3.42 3.85
C VAL A 215 -5.32 4.23 3.18
N LYS A 216 -5.52 5.54 3.00
CA LYS A 216 -4.50 6.46 2.48
C LYS A 216 -3.26 6.49 3.38
N ALA A 217 -3.45 6.54 4.70
CA ALA A 217 -2.34 6.53 5.66
C ALA A 217 -1.55 5.22 5.57
N LEU A 218 -2.25 4.08 5.53
CA LEU A 218 -1.64 2.77 5.40
C LEU A 218 -0.85 2.63 4.08
N TRP A 219 -1.47 2.98 2.95
CA TRP A 219 -0.83 2.90 1.64
C TRP A 219 0.30 3.92 1.48
N GLY A 220 0.15 5.12 2.05
CA GLY A 220 1.19 6.14 2.10
C GLY A 220 2.41 5.66 2.87
N LEU A 221 2.21 5.00 4.03
CA LEU A 221 3.29 4.38 4.80
C LEU A 221 4.05 3.34 3.97
N GLY A 222 3.34 2.43 3.28
CA GLY A 222 3.97 1.44 2.40
C GLY A 222 4.71 2.08 1.21
N SER A 223 4.13 3.10 0.59
CA SER A 223 4.71 3.80 -0.56
C SER A 223 5.99 4.54 -0.17
N ASN A 224 5.98 5.26 0.95
CA ASN A 224 7.16 5.95 1.48
C ASN A 224 8.27 4.98 1.88
N PHE A 225 7.89 3.84 2.46
CA PHE A 225 8.85 2.78 2.78
C PHE A 225 9.53 2.24 1.53
N LEU A 226 8.76 1.95 0.47
CA LEU A 226 9.29 1.50 -0.82
C LEU A 226 10.21 2.52 -1.47
N ILE A 227 9.82 3.80 -1.49
CA ILE A 227 10.65 4.90 -1.97
C ILE A 227 11.99 4.91 -1.22
N SER A 228 11.95 4.86 0.11
CA SER A 228 13.16 4.85 0.94
C SER A 228 14.06 3.64 0.66
N LEU A 229 13.48 2.45 0.44
CA LEU A 229 14.23 1.26 0.05
C LEU A 229 14.90 1.42 -1.32
N VAL A 230 14.19 2.01 -2.29
CA VAL A 230 14.73 2.29 -3.63
C VAL A 230 15.91 3.26 -3.52
N GLU A 231 15.74 4.36 -2.79
CA GLU A 231 16.80 5.35 -2.56
C GLU A 231 18.04 4.70 -1.92
N ALA A 232 17.83 3.89 -0.87
CA ALA A 232 18.90 3.21 -0.14
C ALA A 232 19.64 2.15 -0.97
N LYS A 233 18.92 1.34 -1.77
CA LYS A 233 19.51 0.23 -2.52
C LYS A 233 20.08 0.61 -3.87
N LEU A 234 19.39 1.52 -4.58
CA LEU A 234 19.76 1.88 -5.95
C LEU A 234 20.65 3.12 -5.98
N GLY A 235 20.83 3.81 -4.85
CA GLY A 235 21.56 5.07 -4.80
C GLY A 235 20.87 6.18 -5.59
N MET A 236 19.59 5.98 -5.94
CA MET A 236 18.77 6.97 -6.60
C MET A 236 18.40 8.03 -5.56
N ARG A 237 19.17 9.12 -5.46
CA ARG A 237 18.75 10.31 -4.70
C ARG A 237 17.53 11.00 -5.31
N THR A 238 17.16 10.55 -6.52
CA THR A 238 16.00 11.00 -7.28
C THR A 238 15.21 9.73 -7.61
N VAL A 239 14.37 9.26 -6.69
CA VAL A 239 13.13 8.61 -7.16
C VAL A 239 12.50 9.61 -8.11
N LEU A 240 12.05 9.15 -9.27
CA LEU A 240 11.35 9.96 -10.27
C LEU A 240 10.07 10.54 -9.63
N ARG A 241 10.23 11.53 -8.75
CA ARG A 241 9.20 12.48 -8.39
C ARG A 241 8.93 13.16 -9.71
N GLY A 242 7.81 12.81 -10.35
CA GLY A 242 7.43 13.46 -11.60
C GLY A 242 7.54 14.96 -11.39
N GLU A 243 8.38 15.62 -12.19
CA GLU A 243 8.39 17.07 -12.23
C GLU A 243 7.02 17.52 -12.76
N GLY A 244 6.36 18.42 -12.03
CA GLY A 244 5.12 19.09 -12.45
C GLY A 244 3.84 18.31 -12.20
#